data_AF-A0A661PPL6-F1
#
_entry.id   AF-A0A661PPL6-F1
#
_cell.length_a   1.000
_cell.length_b   1.000
_cell.length_c   1.000
_cell.angle_alpha   90.00
_cell.angle_beta   90.00
_cell.angle_gamma   90.00
#
_symmetry.space_group_name_H-M   'P 1'
#
loop_
_entity.id
_entity.type
_entity.pdbx_description
1 polymer ?
#
loop_
_entity_poly.entity_id
_entity_poly.type
_entity_poly.pdbx_seq_one_letter_code
_entity_poly.pdbx_strand_id
1 'polypeptide(L)' 'MIDFQEVMQRIKRFLIIQAKQEKILDRDIANALKLDPQYYAVIKRRKKIPYEKLAYFCKEHKISMNWILLEQKPQNLN' A
#
# COMPACT_ATOMS: atom_id res chain seq x y z
N MET A 1 -1.36 3.04 16.81
CA MET A 1 -0.23 3.03 15.85
C MET A 1 -0.72 2.44 14.54
N ILE A 2 -0.23 2.91 13.40
CA ILE A 2 -0.60 2.36 12.09
C ILE A 2 0.02 0.96 11.95
N ASP A 3 -0.79 -0.05 11.62
CA ASP A 3 -0.33 -1.43 11.48
C ASP A 3 0.14 -1.72 10.04
N PHE A 4 1.32 -2.34 9.91
CA PHE A 4 1.91 -2.67 8.61
C PHE A 4 1.04 -3.63 7.79
N GLN A 5 0.50 -4.68 8.40
CA GLN A 5 -0.27 -5.71 7.69
C GLN A 5 -1.57 -5.11 7.15
N GLU A 6 -2.25 -4.28 7.94
CA GLU A 6 -3.46 -3.58 7.52
C GLU A 6 -3.20 -2.66 6.31
N VAL A 7 -2.12 -1.87 6.36
CA VAL A 7 -1.74 -1.00 5.23
C VAL A 7 -1.45 -1.83 3.98
N MET A 8 -0.64 -2.90 4.09
CA MET A 8 -0.33 -3.75 2.95
C MET A 8 -1.56 -4.51 2.43
N GLN A 9 -2.51 -4.86 3.30
CA GLN A 9 -3.76 -5.50 2.89
C GLN A 9 -4.63 -4.55 2.07
N ARG A 10 -4.69 -3.26 2.41
CA ARG A 10 -5.42 -2.27 1.59
C ARG A 10 -4.77 -2.08 0.22
N ILE A 11 -3.43 -2.02 0.15
CA ILE A 11 -2.70 -2.03 -1.14
C ILE A 11 -3.04 -3.28 -1.94
N LYS A 12 -2.99 -4.46 -1.30
CA LYS A 12 -3.32 -5.74 -1.94
C LYS A 12 -4.74 -5.75 -2.52
N ARG A 13 -5.74 -5.30 -1.75
CA ARG A 13 -7.14 -5.22 -2.19
C ARG A 13 -7.28 -4.31 -3.41
N PHE A 14 -6.62 -3.15 -3.38
CA PHE A 14 -6.62 -2.24 -4.52
C PHE A 14 -6.03 -2.89 -5.78
N LEU A 15 -4.89 -3.59 -5.65
CA LEU A 15 -4.24 -4.27 -6.78
C LEU A 15 -5.09 -5.40 -7.37
N ILE A 16 -5.78 -6.18 -6.53
CA ILE A 16 -6.73 -7.22 -6.99
C ILE A 16 -7.81 -6.61 -7.89
N ILE A 17 -8.41 -5.50 -7.44
CA ILE A 17 -9.49 -4.81 -8.17
C ILE A 17 -8.98 -4.25 -9.50
N GLN A 18 -7.79 -3.63 -9.52
CA GLN A 18 -7.19 -3.04 -10.71
C GLN A 18 -6.73 -4.08 -11.74
N ALA A 19 -6.01 -5.12 -11.30
CA ALA A 19 -5.38 -6.09 -12.20
C ALA A 19 -6.33 -7.19 -12.69
N LYS A 20 -7.55 -7.28 -12.13
CA LYS A 20 -8.47 -8.43 -12.31
C LYS A 20 -7.78 -9.77 -12.02
N GLN A 21 -6.83 -9.79 -11.09
CA GLN A 21 -6.08 -10.97 -10.67
C GLN A 21 -6.56 -11.43 -9.30
N GLU A 22 -6.81 -12.73 -9.15
CA GLU A 22 -7.29 -13.31 -7.88
C GLU A 22 -6.23 -13.32 -6.77
N LYS A 23 -4.94 -13.28 -7.15
CA LYS A 23 -3.83 -13.42 -6.21
C LYS A 23 -2.73 -12.40 -6.46
N ILE A 24 -2.41 -11.65 -5.41
CA ILE A 24 -1.30 -10.71 -5.34
C ILE A 24 -0.28 -11.25 -4.33
N LEU A 25 0.97 -11.37 -4.78
CA LEU A 25 2.13 -11.82 -4.00
C LEU A 25 2.88 -10.62 -3.42
N ASP A 26 3.80 -10.89 -2.48
CA ASP A 26 4.67 -9.86 -1.90
C ASP A 26 5.50 -9.12 -2.96
N ARG A 27 5.97 -9.83 -4.00
CA ARG A 27 6.71 -9.24 -5.12
C ARG A 27 5.87 -8.22 -5.89
N ASP A 28 4.57 -8.47 -6.04
CA ASP A 28 3.67 -7.58 -6.76
C ASP A 28 3.42 -6.29 -5.95
N ILE A 29 3.30 -6.41 -4.62
CA ILE A 29 3.24 -5.26 -3.70
C ILE A 29 4.55 -4.47 -3.77
N ALA A 30 5.71 -5.14 -3.74
CA ALA A 30 7.00 -4.49 -3.86
C ALA A 30 7.13 -3.69 -5.16
N ASN A 31 6.78 -4.32 -6.29
CA ASN A 31 6.79 -3.69 -7.61
C ASN A 31 5.85 -2.49 -7.68
N ALA A 32 4.62 -2.60 -7.17
CA ALA A 32 3.66 -1.50 -7.14
C ALA A 32 4.15 -0.30 -6.31
N LEU A 33 4.87 -0.55 -5.23
CA LEU A 33 5.48 0.48 -4.39
C LEU A 33 6.86 0.95 -4.89
N LYS A 34 7.31 0.46 -6.06
CA LYS A 34 8.65 0.74 -6.61
C LYS A 34 9.77 0.44 -5.60
N LEU A 35 9.63 -0.69 -4.93
CA LEU A 35 10.58 -1.25 -3.97
C LEU A 35 11.24 -2.48 -4.57
N ASP A 36 12.53 -2.64 -4.25
CA ASP A 36 13.20 -3.91 -4.47
C ASP A 36 12.53 -5.03 -3.63
N PRO A 37 12.25 -6.21 -4.18
CA PRO A 37 11.59 -7.30 -3.44
C PRO A 37 12.34 -7.78 -2.20
N GLN A 38 13.68 -7.82 -2.24
CA GLN A 38 14.49 -8.19 -1.08
C GLN A 38 14.37 -7.12 0.01
N TYR A 39 14.42 -5.85 -0.38
CA TYR A 39 14.18 -4.75 0.56
C TYR A 39 12.76 -4.78 1.15
N TYR A 40 11.74 -5.09 0.35
CA TYR A 40 10.37 -5.27 0.85
C TYR A 40 10.28 -6.37 1.92
N ALA A 41 10.93 -7.52 1.69
CA ALA A 41 10.97 -8.61 2.66
C ALA A 41 11.58 -8.16 4.02
N VAL A 42 12.63 -7.33 3.97
CA VAL A 42 13.27 -6.77 5.18
C VAL A 42 12.31 -5.85 5.94
N ILE A 43 11.65 -4.90 5.26
CA ILE A 43 10.74 -3.95 5.94
C ILE A 43 9.46 -4.65 6.43
N LYS A 44 8.97 -5.67 5.72
CA LYS A 44 7.85 -6.51 6.15
C LYS A 44 8.16 -7.23 7.45
N ARG A 45 9.32 -7.88 7.55
CA ARG A 45 9.77 -8.54 8.79
C ARG A 45 9.89 -7.55 9.95
N ARG A 46 10.35 -6.33 9.67
CA ARG A 46 10.49 -5.25 10.66
C ARG A 46 9.19 -4.47 10.92
N LYS A 47 8.09 -4.80 10.24
CA LYS A 47 6.82 -4.06 10.25
C LYS A 47 7.01 -2.55 9.99
N LYS A 48 7.99 -2.18 9.15
CA LYS A 48 8.30 -0.78 8.82
C LYS A 48 7.46 -0.32 7.63
N ILE A 49 6.72 0.76 7.81
CA ILE A 49 5.88 1.34 6.76
C ILE A 49 6.73 2.23 5.84
N PRO A 50 6.73 2.00 4.52
CA PRO A 50 7.46 2.82 3.55
C PRO A 50 6.63 4.06 3.15
N TYR A 51 6.46 5.01 4.08
CA TYR A 51 5.54 6.16 3.92
C TYR A 51 5.74 6.95 2.62
N GLU A 52 6.99 7.22 2.24
CA GLU A 52 7.28 7.95 0.99
C GLU A 52 6.79 7.17 -0.25
N LYS A 53 7.03 5.86 -0.30
CA LYS A 53 6.58 5.03 -1.42
C LYS A 53 5.06 4.93 -1.48
N LEU A 54 4.40 4.85 -0.33
CA LEU A 54 2.94 4.92 -0.25
C LEU A 54 2.42 6.26 -0.77
N ALA A 55 3.13 7.38 -0.52
CA ALA A 55 2.71 8.70 -1.00
C ALA A 55 2.76 8.77 -2.52
N TYR A 56 3.83 8.29 -3.13
CA TYR A 56 3.94 8.23 -4.59
C TYR A 56 2.90 7.29 -5.20
N PHE A 57 2.68 6.11 -4.60
CA PHE A 57 1.63 5.18 -5.02
C PHE A 57 0.24 5.83 -4.96
N CYS A 58 -0.09 6.50 -3.85
CA CYS A 58 -1.36 7.20 -3.68
C CYS A 58 -1.56 8.30 -4.73
N LYS A 59 -0.51 9.07 -5.03
CA LYS A 59 -0.51 10.10 -6.07
C LYS A 59 -0.77 9.50 -7.46
N GLU A 60 -0.07 8.43 -7.81
CA GLU A 60 -0.17 7.75 -9.11
C GLU A 60 -1.57 7.17 -9.35
N HIS A 61 -2.15 6.56 -8.31
CA HIS A 61 -3.45 5.89 -8.41
C HIS A 61 -4.66 6.75 -7.97
N LYS A 62 -4.44 8.03 -7.63
CA LYS A 62 -5.47 8.93 -7.09
C LYS A 62 -6.21 8.37 -5.88
N ILE A 63 -5.47 7.73 -4.96
CA ILE A 63 -5.98 7.16 -3.71
C ILE A 63 -5.65 8.09 -2.55
N SER A 64 -6.55 8.20 -1.57
CA SER A 64 -6.28 8.92 -0.33
C SER A 64 -5.24 8.17 0.52
N MET A 65 -4.17 8.86 0.89
CA MET A 65 -3.19 8.34 1.86
C MET A 65 -3.86 7.98 3.20
N ASN A 66 -4.80 8.79 3.68
CA ASN A 66 -5.51 8.51 4.94
C ASN A 66 -6.35 7.24 4.83
N TRP A 67 -6.90 6.95 3.65
CA TRP A 67 -7.62 5.69 3.45
C TRP A 67 -6.67 4.49 3.51
N ILE A 68 -5.49 4.58 2.89
CA ILE A 68 -4.48 3.51 2.94
C ILE A 68 -3.97 3.28 4.38
N LEU A 69 -3.68 4.37 5.11
CA LEU A 69 -3.09 4.28 6.44
C LEU A 69 -4.11 3.98 7.55
N LEU A 70 -5.34 4.50 7.45
CA LEU A 70 -6.29 4.57 8.56
C LEU A 70 -7.71 4.10 8.19
N GLU A 71 -7.94 3.62 6.97
CA GLU A 71 -9.29 3.30 6.43
C GLU A 71 -10.27 4.47 6.46
N GLN A 72 -9.75 5.69 6.62
CA GLN A 72 -10.56 6.88 6.71
C GLN A 72 -11.01 7.33 5.32
N LYS A 73 -12.33 7.48 5.14
CA LYS A 73 -12.87 8.13 3.94
C LYS A 73 -12.45 9.60 3.91
N PRO A 74 -12.16 10.18 2.73
CA PRO A 74 -11.91 11.60 2.64
C PRO A 74 -13.10 12.36 3.24
N GLN A 75 -12.81 13.21 4.22
CA GLN A 75 -13.76 14.19 4.71
C GLN A 75 -13.55 15.44 3.85
N ASN A 76 -14.64 15.97 3.29
CA ASN A 76 -14.56 17.17 2.46
C ASN A 76 -13.97 18.31 3.31
N LEU A 77 -12.92 18.96 2.80
CA LEU A 77 -12.62 20.32 3.17
C LEU A 77 -13.61 21.17 2.39
N ASN A 78 -14.72 21.55 3.04
CA ASN A 78 -15.62 22.56 2.51
C ASN A 78 -14.86 23.88 2.35
#